data_AF-A0A7V9JVR7-F1
#
_entry.id   AF-A0A7V9JVR7-F1
#
_cell.length_a   1.000
_cell.length_b   1.000
_cell.length_c   1.000
_cell.angle_alpha   90.00
_cell.angle_beta   90.00
_cell.angle_gamma   90.00
#
_symmetry.space_group_name_H-M   'P 1'
#
loop_
_entity.id
_entity.type
_entity.pdbx_description
1 polymer ?
#
loop_
_entity_poly.entity_id
_entity_poly.type
_entity_poly.pdbx_seq_one_letter_code
_entity_poly.pdbx_strand_id
1 'polypeptide(L)'
;MSLAIEKKRKHLILNQSKLNLAKKILGTRTETETIELALESIISEAEKDQKALKATGSFLKSSIEIKDVFGNFEKINDGKTGHF
;
A
#
# COMPACT_ATOMS: atom_id res chain seq x y z
N MET A 1 3.29 26.01 17.22
CA MET A 1 2.60 26.79 16.18
C MET A 1 1.45 25.96 15.64
N SER A 2 0.21 26.30 15.98
CA SER A 2 -1.00 25.62 15.49
C SER A 2 -1.41 26.24 14.15
N LEU A 3 -1.27 25.48 13.07
CA LEU A 3 -1.72 25.91 11.75
C LEU A 3 -3.25 25.79 11.71
N ALA A 4 -3.95 26.91 11.87
CA ALA A 4 -5.40 26.95 11.72
C ALA A 4 -5.75 26.74 10.24
N ILE A 5 -6.07 25.49 9.88
CA ILE A 5 -6.60 25.16 8.55
C ILE A 5 -8.00 25.76 8.47
N GLU A 6 -8.18 26.82 7.68
CA GLU A 6 -9.51 27.32 7.37
C GLU A 6 -10.32 26.22 6.69
N LYS A 7 -11.33 25.71 7.40
CA LYS A 7 -12.24 24.67 6.93
C LYS A 7 -13.19 25.27 5.89
N LYS A 8 -12.71 25.47 4.66
CA LYS A 8 -13.55 25.86 3.51
C LYS A 8 -14.54 24.72 3.26
N ARG A 9 -15.75 24.84 3.80
CA ARG A 9 -16.84 23.86 3.67
C ARG A 9 -17.29 23.77 2.22
N LYS A 10 -16.60 22.94 1.42
CA LYS A 10 -17.07 22.52 0.10
C LYS A 10 -18.10 21.40 0.32
N HIS A 11 -19.35 21.64 -0.02
CA HIS A 11 -20.39 20.62 0.00
C HIS A 11 -20.20 19.69 -1.21
N LEU A 12 -19.40 18.64 -1.02
CA LEU A 12 -19.25 17.58 -2.01
C LEU A 12 -20.53 16.75 -2.01
N ILE A 13 -21.15 16.57 -3.17
CA ILE A 13 -22.27 15.64 -3.34
C ILE A 13 -21.66 14.24 -3.47
N LEU A 14 -21.75 13.45 -2.42
CA LEU A 14 -21.22 12.09 -2.35
C LEU A 14 -22.34 11.06 -2.44
N ASN A 15 -22.01 9.88 -2.96
CA ASN A 15 -22.97 8.78 -3.01
C ASN A 15 -23.21 8.24 -1.59
N GLN A 16 -24.42 8.45 -1.07
CA GLN A 16 -24.76 8.09 0.31
C GLN A 16 -24.64 6.59 0.60
N SER A 17 -25.00 5.73 -0.36
CA SER A 17 -24.88 4.28 -0.19
C SER A 17 -23.44 3.84 -0.02
N LYS A 18 -22.52 4.46 -0.78
CA LYS A 18 -21.07 4.22 -0.63
C LYS A 18 -20.54 4.75 0.71
N LEU A 19 -21.00 5.92 1.16
CA LEU A 19 -20.63 6.46 2.48
C LEU A 19 -21.11 5.57 3.62
N ASN A 20 -22.35 5.08 3.57
CA ASN A 20 -22.88 4.18 4.61
C ASN A 20 -22.11 2.86 4.65
N LEU A 21 -21.73 2.31 3.49
CA LEU A 21 -20.89 1.13 3.42
C LEU A 21 -19.49 1.39 3.99
N ALA A 22 -18.87 2.50 3.61
CA ALA A 22 -17.56 2.90 4.12
C ALA A 22 -17.61 3.10 5.66
N LYS A 23 -18.65 3.74 6.19
CA LYS A 23 -18.88 3.85 7.64
C LYS A 23 -18.92 2.51 8.34
N LYS A 24 -19.60 1.53 7.74
CA LYS A 24 -19.71 0.18 8.30
C LYS A 24 -18.37 -0.56 8.27
N ILE A 25 -17.63 -0.46 7.17
CA ILE A 25 -16.32 -1.11 6.99
C ILE A 25 -15.28 -0.49 7.93
N LEU A 26 -15.25 0.84 8.02
CA LEU A 26 -14.28 1.58 8.81
C LEU A 26 -14.68 1.75 10.29
N GLY A 27 -15.90 1.36 10.66
CA GLY A 27 -16.39 1.45 12.04
C GLY A 27 -16.60 2.88 12.55
N THR A 28 -16.80 3.84 11.65
CA THR A 28 -16.85 5.27 11.97
C THR A 28 -18.26 5.76 12.29
N ARG A 29 -18.34 6.80 13.10
CA ARG A 29 -19.62 7.38 13.54
C ARG A 29 -20.10 8.46 12.59
N THR A 30 -19.17 9.22 12.00
CA THR A 30 -19.49 10.39 11.18
C THR A 30 -18.97 10.27 9.74
N GLU A 31 -19.64 10.93 8.79
CA GLU A 31 -19.19 10.98 7.40
C GLU A 31 -17.82 11.64 7.27
N THR A 32 -17.56 12.69 8.05
CA THR A 32 -16.27 13.37 8.05
C THR A 32 -15.16 12.43 8.49
N GLU A 33 -15.32 11.76 9.63
CA GLU A 33 -14.36 10.76 10.11
C GLU A 33 -14.12 9.64 9.08
N THR A 34 -15.19 9.20 8.42
CA THR A 34 -15.11 8.20 7.34
C THR A 34 -14.23 8.67 6.20
N ILE A 35 -14.42 9.91 5.75
CA ILE A 35 -13.67 10.47 4.63
C ILE A 35 -12.21 10.67 5.03
N GLU A 36 -11.94 11.24 6.20
CA GLU A 36 -10.57 11.46 6.69
C GLU A 36 -9.81 10.13 6.82
N LEU A 37 -10.42 9.11 7.42
CA LEU A 37 -9.78 7.79 7.56
C LEU A 37 -9.61 7.06 6.22
N ALA A 38 -10.59 7.18 5.31
CA ALA A 38 -10.47 6.60 3.97
C ALA A 38 -9.31 7.24 3.19
N LEU A 39 -9.15 8.56 3.29
CA LEU A 39 -8.05 9.29 2.65
C LEU A 39 -6.70 8.92 3.26
N GLU A 40 -6.60 8.87 4.58
CA GLU A 40 -5.38 8.42 5.27
C GLU A 40 -4.99 7.00 4.85
N SER A 41 -5.97 6.09 4.78
CA SER A 41 -5.73 4.70 4.39
C SER A 41 -5.17 4.58 2.98
N ILE A 42 -5.76 5.26 1.99
CA ILE A 42 -5.32 5.13 0.60
C ILE A 42 -3.96 5.81 0.35
N ILE A 43 -3.66 6.90 1.06
CA ILE A 43 -2.34 7.55 1.01
C ILE A 43 -1.29 6.59 1.59
N SER A 44 -1.55 6.02 2.78
CA SER A 44 -0.64 5.07 3.42
C SER A 44 -0.38 3.83 2.57
N GLU A 45 -1.42 3.31 1.90
CA GLU A 45 -1.31 2.18 0.98
C GLU A 45 -0.45 2.55 -0.24
N ALA A 46 -0.73 3.67 -0.90
CA ALA A 46 0.05 4.12 -2.05
C ALA A 46 1.53 4.35 -1.70
N GLU A 47 1.84 4.87 -0.52
CA GLU A 47 3.23 5.03 -0.05
C GLU A 47 3.94 3.69 0.17
N LYS A 48 3.24 2.69 0.71
CA LYS A 48 3.79 1.33 0.89
C LYS A 48 4.06 0.68 -0.47
N ASP A 49 3.13 0.80 -1.41
CA ASP A 49 3.29 0.26 -2.76
C ASP A 49 4.48 0.89 -3.48
N GLN A 50 4.64 2.22 -3.39
CA GLN A 50 5.80 2.89 -3.96
C GLN A 50 7.12 2.42 -3.33
N LYS A 51 7.16 2.20 -2.01
CA LYS A 51 8.35 1.67 -1.32
C LYS A 51 8.64 0.24 -1.78
N ALA A 52 7.63 -0.62 -1.88
CA ALA A 52 7.77 -1.99 -2.35
C ALA A 52 8.29 -2.03 -3.79
N LEU A 53 7.71 -1.24 -4.70
CA LEU A 53 8.15 -1.15 -6.09
C LEU A 53 9.60 -0.66 -6.21
N LYS A 54 9.99 0.35 -5.42
CA LYS A 54 11.38 0.83 -5.38
C LYS A 54 12.33 -0.26 -4.86
N ALA A 55 11.96 -0.96 -3.79
CA ALA A 55 12.76 -2.04 -3.24
C ALA A 55 12.93 -3.19 -4.26
N THR A 56 11.85 -3.61 -4.91
CA THR A 56 11.89 -4.62 -5.98
C THR A 56 12.76 -4.16 -7.15
N GLY A 57 12.61 -2.91 -7.59
CA GLY A 57 13.44 -2.34 -8.66
C GLY A 57 14.93 -2.30 -8.29
N SER A 58 15.26 -1.90 -7.05
CA SER A 58 16.63 -1.93 -6.54
C SER A 58 17.16 -3.36 -6.42
N PHE A 59 16.35 -4.30 -5.96
CA PHE A 59 16.70 -5.72 -5.86
C PHE A 59 17.03 -6.32 -7.24
N LEU A 60 16.15 -6.12 -8.23
CA LEU A 60 16.37 -6.60 -9.60
C LEU A 60 17.60 -5.96 -10.26
N LYS A 61 17.90 -4.69 -9.94
CA LYS A 61 19.10 -4.01 -10.45
C LYS A 61 20.37 -4.38 -9.69
N SER A 62 20.24 -4.86 -8.47
CA SER A 62 21.38 -5.25 -7.67
C SER A 62 21.88 -6.61 -8.16
N SER A 63 23.18 -6.74 -8.40
CA SER A 63 23.83 -8.01 -8.71
C SER A 63 23.97 -8.89 -7.45
N ILE A 64 22.90 -8.97 -6.64
CA ILE A 64 22.88 -9.75 -5.40
C ILE A 64 22.90 -11.23 -5.74
N GLU A 65 23.93 -11.91 -5.28
CA GLU A 65 24.06 -13.36 -5.37
C GLU A 65 23.20 -14.02 -4.26
N ILE A 66 22.09 -14.63 -4.63
CA ILE A 66 21.22 -15.37 -3.71
C ILE A 66 21.85 -16.74 -3.47
N LYS A 67 22.39 -16.96 -2.26
CA LYS A 67 22.93 -18.26 -1.85
C LYS A 67 21.84 -19.11 -1.22
N ASP A 68 21.70 -20.35 -1.68
CA ASP A 68 20.84 -21.34 -1.07
C ASP A 68 21.40 -21.79 0.27
N VAL A 69 20.88 -21.23 1.36
CA VAL A 69 21.28 -21.62 2.73
C VAL A 69 20.58 -22.88 3.23
N PHE A 70 19.54 -23.37 2.54
CA PHE A 70 18.76 -24.54 2.95
C PHE A 70 19.00 -25.77 2.09
N GLY A 71 19.79 -25.67 1.02
CA GLY A 71 20.15 -26.78 0.14
C GLY A 71 18.97 -27.41 -0.60
N ASN A 72 17.90 -26.65 -0.80
CA ASN A 72 16.65 -27.12 -1.41
C ASN A 72 16.62 -26.90 -2.94
N PHE A 73 17.45 -26.02 -3.48
CA PHE A 73 17.47 -25.70 -4.91
C PHE A 73 18.27 -26.72 -5.75
N GLU A 74 19.18 -27.49 -5.14
CA GLU A 74 19.97 -28.51 -5.85
C GLU A 74 19.14 -29.75 -6.22
N LYS A 75 18.04 -30.05 -5.52
CA LYS A 75 17.23 -31.25 -5.80
C LYS A 75 16.30 -31.12 -7.01
N ILE A 76 16.24 -29.95 -7.65
CA ILE A 76 15.29 -29.67 -8.74
C ILE A 76 16.00 -29.56 -10.11
N ASN A 77 17.33 -29.47 -10.16
CA ASN A 77 18.06 -29.21 -11.40
C ASN A 77 19.03 -30.32 -11.80
N ASP A 78 18.49 -31.35 -12.44
CA ASP A 78 19.20 -32.14 -13.45
C ASP A 78 19.44 -31.30 -14.73
N GLY A 79 20.14 -30.17 -14.59
CA GLY A 79 20.93 -29.61 -15.68
C GLY A 79 20.45 -28.35 -16.43
N LYS A 80 19.78 -27.37 -15.80
CA LYS A 80 19.68 -26.02 -16.41
C LYS A 80 19.91 -24.88 -15.42
N THR A 81 21.07 -24.23 -15.57
CA THR A 81 21.44 -22.99 -14.88
C THR A 81 20.54 -21.84 -15.34
N GLY A 82 19.67 -21.37 -14.45
CA GLY A 82 18.92 -20.12 -14.62
C GLY A 82 19.74 -18.95 -14.10
N HIS A 83 20.33 -18.17 -15.00
CA HIS A 83 20.69 -16.79 -14.71
C HIS A 83 19.44 -15.92 -14.87
N PHE A 84 19.21 -15.03 -13.90
CA PHE A 84 18.24 -13.93 -14.01
C PHE A 84 18.85 -12.76 -14.80
#